data_AF-A0A6L7XGG7-F1
#
_entry.id   AF-A0A6L7XGG7-F1
#
_cell.length_a   1.000
_cell.length_b   1.000
_cell.length_c   1.000
_cell.angle_alpha   90.00
_cell.angle_beta   90.00
_cell.angle_gamma   90.00
#
_symmetry.space_group_name_H-M   'P 1'
#
loop_
_entity.id
_entity.type
_entity.pdbx_description
1 polymer ?
#
loop_
_entity_poly.entity_id
_entity_poly.type
_entity_poly.pdbx_seq_one_letter_code
_entity_poly.pdbx_strand_id
1 'polypeptide(L)'
;LAGGWFAVAGDPIVRQVVADLGGRAFEVADADRSAYHAAAVVASNHLVALLGQAERIASVAGVPFAALMDLVGATVANVDELGPAAALTGPAARGDTETIRRHLEAIGPDERAAYEALCQQARRLAEQA
;
A
#
# COMPACT_ATOMS: atom_id res chain seq x y z
N LEU A 1 -4.48 21.16 -7.68
CA LEU A 1 -3.68 20.48 -8.73
C LEU A 1 -2.19 20.77 -8.59
N ALA A 2 -1.81 21.97 -8.11
CA ALA A 2 -0.41 22.28 -7.79
C ALA A 2 0.22 21.19 -6.89
N GLY A 3 1.39 20.69 -7.28
CA GLY A 3 2.16 19.66 -6.59
C GLY A 3 1.79 18.21 -6.93
N GLY A 4 0.70 17.96 -7.65
CA GLY A 4 0.29 16.60 -8.05
C GLY A 4 1.17 16.00 -9.14
N TRP A 5 1.32 14.67 -9.13
CA TRP A 5 2.05 13.92 -10.16
C TRP A 5 1.12 13.42 -11.28
N PHE A 6 1.58 13.54 -12.52
CA PHE A 6 0.85 13.15 -13.72
C PHE A 6 1.72 12.23 -14.58
N ALA A 7 1.20 11.05 -14.91
CA ALA A 7 1.77 10.21 -15.97
C ALA A 7 1.40 10.83 -17.33
N VAL A 8 2.41 11.10 -18.16
CA VAL A 8 2.23 11.68 -19.50
C VAL A 8 2.80 10.74 -20.55
N ALA A 9 2.27 10.82 -21.77
CA ALA A 9 2.73 10.03 -22.92
C ALA A 9 2.57 10.83 -24.22
N GLY A 10 3.49 10.61 -25.16
CA GLY A 10 3.41 11.14 -26.52
C GLY A 10 3.80 12.61 -26.64
N ASP A 11 2.83 13.51 -26.44
CA ASP A 11 2.93 14.90 -26.89
C ASP A 11 3.64 15.83 -25.88
N PRO A 12 4.71 16.54 -26.27
CA PRO A 12 5.38 17.55 -25.44
C PRO A 12 4.45 18.63 -24.88
N ILE A 13 3.34 18.94 -25.55
CA ILE A 13 2.32 19.91 -25.07
C ILE A 13 1.70 19.45 -23.75
N VAL A 14 1.53 18.14 -23.52
CA VAL A 14 0.95 17.62 -22.27
C VAL A 14 1.87 17.92 -21.08
N ARG A 15 3.20 17.83 -21.27
CA ARG A 15 4.17 18.25 -20.23
C ARG A 15 4.03 19.73 -19.92
N GLN A 16 3.89 20.58 -20.95
CA GLN A 16 3.75 22.01 -20.78
C GLN A 16 2.47 22.35 -20.01
N VAL A 17 1.34 21.72 -20.35
CA VAL A 17 0.07 21.90 -19.63
C VAL A 17 0.20 21.49 -18.17
N VAL A 18 0.85 20.37 -17.86
CA VAL A 18 1.08 19.94 -16.46
C VAL A 18 1.93 20.97 -15.71
N ALA A 19 2.98 21.50 -16.34
CA ALA A 19 3.84 22.52 -15.76
C ALA A 19 3.08 23.83 -15.50
N ASP A 20 2.28 24.30 -16.46
CA ASP A 20 1.47 25.52 -16.34
C ASP A 20 0.42 25.41 -15.21
N LEU A 21 -0.04 24.19 -14.90
CA LEU A 21 -0.93 23.89 -13.77
C LEU A 21 -0.18 23.71 -12.43
N GLY A 22 1.15 23.89 -12.41
CA GLY A 22 2.00 23.71 -11.24
C GLY A 22 2.17 22.24 -10.81
N GLY A 23 1.94 21.29 -11.72
CA GLY A 23 2.08 19.86 -11.48
C GLY A 23 3.49 19.33 -11.80
N ARG A 24 3.71 18.06 -11.49
CA ARG A 24 4.93 17.31 -11.81
C ARG A 24 4.59 16.22 -12.80
N ALA A 25 5.36 16.07 -13.88
CA ALA A 25 5.12 15.06 -14.90
C ALA A 25 6.22 14.00 -14.91
N PHE A 26 5.84 12.75 -15.16
CA PHE A 26 6.76 11.67 -15.52
C PHE A 26 6.23 10.92 -16.74
N GLU A 27 7.12 10.34 -17.53
CA GLU A 27 6.75 9.66 -18.77
C GLU A 27 6.55 8.17 -18.53
N VAL A 28 5.52 7.61 -19.13
CA VAL A 28 5.27 6.16 -19.16
C VAL A 28 5.09 5.76 -20.62
N ALA A 29 5.91 4.81 -21.08
CA ALA A 29 5.77 4.30 -22.44
C ALA A 29 4.41 3.61 -22.61
N ASP A 30 3.86 3.66 -23.82
CA ASP A 30 2.54 3.07 -24.08
C ASP A 30 2.47 1.58 -23.75
N ALA A 31 3.56 0.85 -23.99
CA ALA A 31 3.70 -0.56 -23.63
C ALA A 31 3.65 -0.83 -22.11
N ASP A 32 4.04 0.15 -21.29
CA ASP A 32 4.13 0.03 -19.83
C ASP A 32 2.90 0.58 -19.10
N ARG A 33 1.92 1.16 -19.82
CA ARG A 33 0.72 1.77 -19.21
C ARG A 33 -0.04 0.82 -18.31
N SER A 34 -0.17 -0.46 -18.70
CA SER A 34 -0.86 -1.47 -17.90
C SER A 34 -0.13 -1.74 -16.58
N ALA A 35 1.21 -1.82 -16.61
CA ALA A 35 2.01 -2.03 -15.41
C ALA A 35 1.93 -0.81 -14.47
N TYR A 36 2.03 0.40 -15.03
CA TYR A 36 1.83 1.64 -14.27
C TYR A 36 0.43 1.69 -13.62
N HIS A 37 -0.62 1.39 -14.38
CA HIS A 37 -1.98 1.42 -13.84
C HIS A 37 -2.18 0.37 -12.74
N ALA A 38 -1.62 -0.83 -12.90
CA ALA A 38 -1.63 -1.84 -11.86
C ALA A 38 -0.92 -1.35 -10.58
N ALA A 39 0.24 -0.70 -10.69
CA ALA A 39 0.93 -0.11 -9.55
C ALA A 39 0.07 0.97 -8.85
N ALA A 40 -0.60 1.83 -9.62
CA ALA A 40 -1.52 2.83 -9.08
C ALA A 40 -2.72 2.20 -8.35
N VAL A 41 -3.32 1.15 -8.92
CA VAL A 41 -4.44 0.39 -8.31
C VAL A 41 -4.00 -0.26 -6.99
N VAL A 42 -2.78 -0.80 -6.91
CA VAL A 42 -2.25 -1.35 -5.66
C VAL A 42 -2.07 -0.25 -4.61
N ALA A 43 -1.51 0.90 -5.01
CA ALA A 43 -1.25 2.02 -4.11
C ALA A 43 -2.51 2.74 -3.61
N SER A 44 -3.65 2.62 -4.30
CA SER A 44 -4.91 3.28 -3.90
C SER A 44 -6.06 2.30 -3.65
N ASN A 45 -6.61 1.68 -4.69
CA ASN A 45 -7.79 0.84 -4.60
C ASN A 45 -7.60 -0.36 -3.67
N HIS A 46 -6.46 -1.04 -3.76
CA HIS A 46 -6.17 -2.18 -2.89
C HIS A 46 -5.87 -1.74 -1.45
N LEU A 47 -5.26 -0.56 -1.25
CA LEU A 47 -5.10 0.02 0.08
C LEU A 47 -6.47 0.26 0.74
N VAL A 48 -7.45 0.79 0.02
CA VAL A 48 -8.82 0.94 0.54
C VAL A 48 -9.43 -0.40 0.94
N ALA A 49 -9.29 -1.43 0.09
CA ALA A 49 -9.77 -2.78 0.40
C ALA A 49 -9.09 -3.38 1.64
N LEU A 50 -7.78 -3.17 1.79
CA LEU A 50 -7.00 -3.59 2.97
C LEU A 50 -7.47 -2.89 4.24
N LEU A 51 -7.71 -1.59 4.20
CA LEU A 51 -8.25 -0.86 5.35
C LEU A 51 -9.66 -1.31 5.72
N GLY A 52 -10.49 -1.68 4.74
CA GLY A 52 -11.79 -2.30 4.99
C GLY A 52 -11.68 -3.67 5.67
N GLN A 53 -10.67 -4.48 5.32
CA GLN A 53 -10.37 -5.71 6.07
C GLN A 53 -9.94 -5.41 7.51
N ALA A 54 -9.06 -4.42 7.70
CA ALA A 54 -8.60 -4.02 9.02
C ALA A 54 -9.77 -3.54 9.91
N GLU A 55 -10.72 -2.78 9.35
CA GLU A 55 -11.94 -2.35 10.04
C GLU A 55 -12.79 -3.54 10.50
N ARG A 56 -13.04 -4.52 9.61
CA ARG A 56 -13.82 -5.72 9.96
C ARG A 56 -13.16 -6.53 11.07
N ILE A 57 -11.85 -6.75 10.99
CA ILE A 57 -11.09 -7.47 12.02
C ILE A 57 -11.12 -6.70 13.35
N ALA A 58 -10.87 -5.39 13.33
CA ALA A 58 -10.86 -4.54 14.53
C ALA A 58 -12.22 -4.49 15.24
N SER A 59 -13.31 -4.52 14.48
CA SER A 59 -14.67 -4.50 15.03
C SER A 59 -14.95 -5.67 15.97
N VAL A 60 -14.35 -6.85 15.72
CA VAL A 60 -14.48 -8.05 16.58
C VAL A 60 -13.86 -7.81 17.96
N ALA A 61 -12.79 -7.01 18.03
CA ALA A 61 -12.08 -6.68 19.26
C ALA A 61 -12.56 -5.37 19.92
N GLY A 62 -13.56 -4.70 19.35
CA GLY A 62 -14.03 -3.39 19.83
C GLY A 62 -13.01 -2.26 19.65
N VAL A 63 -12.05 -2.41 18.73
CA VAL A 63 -11.03 -1.40 18.45
C VAL A 63 -11.62 -0.34 17.51
N PRO A 64 -11.57 0.96 17.86
CA PRO A 64 -12.11 2.01 17.00
C PRO A 64 -11.26 2.18 15.73
N PHE A 65 -11.92 2.32 14.58
CA PHE A 65 -11.24 2.49 13.29
C PHE A 65 -10.31 3.72 13.26
N ALA A 66 -10.64 4.78 14.01
CA ALA A 66 -9.78 5.96 14.15
C ALA A 66 -8.39 5.62 14.70
N ALA A 67 -8.28 4.69 15.66
CA ALA A 67 -6.98 4.26 16.18
C ALA A 67 -6.15 3.51 15.12
N LEU A 68 -6.81 2.79 14.20
CA LEU A 68 -6.12 2.19 13.05
C LEU A 68 -5.65 3.26 12.07
N MET A 69 -6.43 4.31 11.83
CA MET A 69 -6.05 5.40 10.93
C MET A 69 -4.83 6.18 11.43
N ASP A 70 -4.68 6.36 12.74
CA ASP A 70 -3.46 6.94 13.33
C ASP A 70 -2.22 6.06 13.02
N LEU A 71 -2.35 4.73 13.16
CA LEU A 71 -1.29 3.77 12.81
C LEU A 71 -0.98 3.77 11.31
N VAL A 72 -2.00 3.87 10.45
CA VAL A 72 -1.85 3.97 9.00
C VAL A 72 -1.11 5.24 8.61
N GLY A 73 -1.46 6.38 9.22
CA GLY A 73 -0.79 7.65 8.98
C GLY A 73 0.70 7.59 9.31
N ALA A 74 1.06 7.04 10.48
CA ALA A 74 2.45 6.83 10.86
C ALA A 74 3.18 5.85 9.90
N THR A 75 2.48 4.79 9.46
CA THR A 75 3.05 3.81 8.53
C THR A 75 3.37 4.44 7.18
N VAL A 76 2.46 5.24 6.62
CA VAL A 76 2.67 5.93 5.34
C VAL A 76 3.81 6.94 5.45
N ALA A 77 3.88 7.69 6.55
CA ALA A 77 4.98 8.62 6.80
C ALA A 77 6.34 7.91 6.85
N ASN A 78 6.43 6.76 7.55
CA ASN A 78 7.65 5.96 7.61
C ASN A 78 8.05 5.41 6.23
N VAL A 79 7.09 5.00 5.40
CA VAL A 79 7.37 4.53 4.04
C VAL A 79 7.89 5.66 3.15
N ASP A 80 7.36 6.89 3.30
CA ASP A 80 7.83 8.07 2.58
C ASP A 80 9.26 8.46 2.99
N GLU A 81 9.59 8.38 4.28
CA GLU A 81 10.91 8.74 4.81
C GLU A 81 11.98 7.67 4.58
N LEU A 82 11.67 6.40 4.84
CA LEU A 82 12.64 5.30 4.90
C LEU A 82 12.61 4.40 3.65
N GLY A 83 11.52 4.44 2.89
CA GLY A 83 11.21 3.47 1.85
C GLY A 83 10.56 2.18 2.39
N PRO A 84 9.85 1.40 1.54
CA PRO A 84 9.04 0.27 2.00
C PRO A 84 9.81 -0.82 2.75
N ALA A 85 11.00 -1.19 2.27
CA ALA A 85 11.79 -2.27 2.85
C ALA A 85 12.28 -1.94 4.26
N ALA A 86 12.79 -0.73 4.48
CA ALA A 86 13.27 -0.28 5.77
C ALA A 86 12.14 0.07 6.76
N ALA A 87 10.98 0.51 6.25
CA ALA A 87 9.80 0.79 7.07
C ALA A 87 9.06 -0.48 7.53
N LEU A 88 9.27 -1.62 6.85
CA LEU A 88 8.57 -2.86 7.15
C LEU A 88 8.98 -3.41 8.52
N THR A 89 7.98 -3.66 9.37
CA THR A 89 8.13 -4.40 10.63
C THR A 89 7.06 -5.49 10.73
N GLY A 90 6.89 -6.09 11.91
CA GLY A 90 5.82 -7.06 12.16
C GLY A 90 6.24 -8.52 12.03
N PRO A 91 5.34 -9.45 12.40
CA PRO A 91 5.67 -10.86 12.61
C PRO A 91 6.11 -11.57 11.33
N ALA A 92 5.55 -11.22 10.18
CA ALA A 92 5.94 -11.82 8.90
C ALA A 92 7.38 -11.49 8.50
N ALA A 93 7.82 -10.23 8.67
CA ALA A 93 9.16 -9.79 8.32
C ALA A 93 10.27 -10.49 9.14
N ARG A 94 9.97 -10.83 10.40
CA ARG A 94 10.91 -11.51 11.32
C ARG A 94 10.70 -13.02 11.46
N GLY A 95 9.84 -13.61 10.62
CA GLY A 95 9.60 -15.06 10.63
C GLY A 95 8.85 -15.61 11.84
N ASP A 96 8.08 -14.78 12.56
CA ASP A 96 7.29 -15.18 13.74
C ASP A 96 6.00 -15.90 13.32
N THR A 97 6.15 -17.19 12.99
CA THR A 97 5.07 -18.06 12.52
C THR A 97 4.03 -18.34 13.59
N GLU A 98 4.43 -18.37 14.87
CA GLU A 98 3.53 -18.65 15.98
C GLU A 98 2.55 -17.49 16.21
N THR A 99 3.01 -16.23 16.15
CA THR A 99 2.11 -15.08 16.17
C THR A 99 1.15 -15.09 14.98
N ILE A 100 1.64 -15.41 13.78
CA ILE A 100 0.79 -15.51 12.58
C ILE A 100 -0.30 -16.58 12.75
N ARG A 101 0.05 -17.76 13.29
CA ARG A 101 -0.91 -18.83 13.57
C ARG A 101 -2.03 -18.34 14.50
N ARG A 102 -1.68 -17.66 15.59
CA ARG A 102 -2.64 -17.09 16.54
C ARG A 102 -3.54 -16.03 15.89
N HIS A 103 -3.01 -15.20 15.00
CA HIS A 103 -3.82 -14.24 14.25
C HIS A 103 -4.86 -14.95 13.37
N LEU A 104 -4.46 -15.98 12.63
CA LEU A 104 -5.37 -16.75 11.76
C LEU A 104 -6.48 -17.47 12.54
N GLU A 105 -6.19 -17.91 13.77
CA GLU A 105 -7.18 -18.47 14.68
C GLU A 105 -8.17 -17.41 15.21
N ALA A 106 -7.71 -16.17 15.38
CA ALA A 106 -8.52 -15.07 15.91
C ALA A 106 -9.40 -14.39 14.86
N ILE A 107 -9.09 -14.50 13.55
CA ILE A 107 -9.86 -13.86 12.48
C ILE A 107 -10.82 -14.80 11.77
N GLY A 108 -11.89 -14.21 11.23
CA GLY A 108 -12.90 -14.92 10.44
C GLY A 108 -12.31 -15.57 9.17
N PRO A 109 -12.89 -16.69 8.71
CA PRO A 109 -12.34 -17.45 7.58
C PRO A 109 -12.20 -16.63 6.28
N ASP A 110 -13.12 -15.71 6.03
CA ASP A 110 -13.13 -14.87 4.83
C ASP A 110 -11.95 -13.86 4.79
N GLU A 111 -11.34 -13.57 5.95
CA GLU A 111 -10.21 -12.63 6.03
C GLU A 111 -8.85 -13.31 5.85
N ARG A 112 -8.78 -14.64 5.98
CA ARG A 112 -7.51 -15.37 6.07
C ARG A 112 -6.71 -15.32 4.78
N ALA A 113 -7.36 -15.49 3.62
CA ALA A 113 -6.66 -15.56 2.34
C ALA A 113 -5.89 -14.27 2.03
N ALA A 114 -6.52 -13.10 2.25
CA ALA A 114 -5.88 -11.81 2.06
C ALA A 114 -4.77 -11.57 3.10
N TYR A 115 -5.01 -11.94 4.36
CA TYR A 115 -4.01 -11.84 5.43
C TYR A 115 -2.75 -12.68 5.13
N GLU A 116 -2.92 -13.92 4.68
CA GLU A 116 -1.83 -14.82 4.29
C GLU A 116 -1.06 -14.30 3.07
N ALA A 117 -1.78 -13.81 2.05
CA ALA A 117 -1.18 -13.22 0.87
C ALA A 117 -0.28 -12.02 1.24
N LEU A 118 -0.74 -11.15 2.14
CA LEU A 118 0.08 -10.03 2.62
C LEU A 118 1.24 -10.46 3.51
N CYS A 119 1.10 -11.53 4.31
CA CYS A 119 2.25 -12.11 5.01
C CYS A 119 3.32 -12.60 4.02
N GLN A 120 2.94 -13.18 2.89
CA GLN A 120 3.88 -13.58 1.83
C GLN A 120 4.54 -12.36 1.18
N GLN A 121 3.78 -11.29 0.90
CA GLN A 121 4.35 -10.05 0.37
C GLN A 121 5.34 -9.41 1.33
N ALA A 122 5.03 -9.39 2.63
CA ALA A 122 5.92 -8.87 3.66
C ALA A 122 7.23 -9.66 3.75
N ARG A 123 7.17 -11.00 3.69
CA ARG A 123 8.38 -11.84 3.66
C ARG A 123 9.24 -11.57 2.42
N ARG A 124 8.61 -11.53 1.25
CA ARG A 124 9.29 -11.19 -0.02
C ARG A 124 9.97 -9.83 0.04
N LEU A 125 9.35 -8.84 0.68
CA LEU A 125 9.94 -7.51 0.86
C LEU A 125 11.11 -7.52 1.86
N ALA A 126 11.00 -8.28 2.95
CA ALA A 126 12.08 -8.42 3.94
C ALA A 126 13.32 -9.16 3.39
N GLU A 127 13.13 -10.12 2.48
CA GLU A 127 14.22 -10.85 1.80
C GLU A 127 14.99 -9.98 0.80
N GLN A 128 14.41 -8.85 0.38
CA GLN A 128 15.02 -7.91 -0.57
C GLN A 128 15.81 -6.77 0.10
N ALA A 129 15.82 -6.72 1.43
CA ALA A 129 16.45 -5.68 2.24
C ALA A 129 17.91 -5.99 2.60
#